data_AF-A0A660Y7W8-F1
#
_entry.id   AF-A0A660Y7W8-F1
#
_cell.length_a   1.000
_cell.length_b   1.000
_cell.length_c   1.000
_cell.angle_alpha   90.00
_cell.angle_beta   90.00
_cell.angle_gamma   90.00
#
_symmetry.space_group_name_H-M   'P 1'
#
loop_
_entity.id
_entity.type
_entity.pdbx_description
1 polymer ?
#
loop_
_entity_poly.entity_id
_entity_poly.type
_entity_poly.pdbx_seq_one_letter_code
_entity_poly.pdbx_strand_id
1 'polypeptide(L)'
;MLKHIVVFLLSLILLAAFSDLRAEPPPFICAGHVPQEREDRSAKTIAGGWVRVPTEGTVNVLTVFAGFSDERWEGDTAPSYAEDLFDPDLPGSFSHFYDAMSFGVLKVRGVALPKRYFSDHPSSYYQADSDTSRGKFGAFVLDILRKVDADPSVDFGQFDNDGPDGLPNSGDDDGSVDFLFINLRSAPKNFLFGPAIGFATLGLESEYITQSKAAQASSPIRISRGSVQEVQGFSYAVGVMAHEFGHGLGLPDLYNTSHLEFPDQPPREESAGIGRWGLMGHGALGWNGADGPVPFCAWSRERLGWLSIEKGNLIEV
;
A
#
# COMPACT_ATOMS: atom_id res chain seq x y z
N MET A 1 15.27 16.32 57.18
CA MET A 1 15.90 15.24 56.39
C MET A 1 14.87 14.26 55.81
N LEU A 2 13.98 13.69 56.63
CA LEU A 2 12.98 12.70 56.18
C LEU A 2 11.96 13.21 55.13
N LYS A 3 11.52 14.48 55.22
CA LYS A 3 10.59 15.08 54.23
C LYS A 3 11.20 15.25 52.83
N HIS A 4 12.50 15.48 52.71
CA HIS A 4 13.16 15.64 51.41
C HIS A 4 13.40 14.29 50.72
N ILE A 5 13.62 13.23 51.49
CA ILE A 5 13.76 11.86 50.97
C ILE A 5 12.43 11.36 50.39
N VAL A 6 11.30 11.65 51.06
CA VAL A 6 9.97 11.25 50.58
C VAL A 6 9.58 11.98 49.29
N VAL A 7 9.89 13.28 49.17
CA VAL A 7 9.63 14.04 47.92
C VAL A 7 10.52 13.52 46.78
N PHE A 8 11.79 13.21 47.04
CA PHE A 8 12.69 12.67 46.02
C PHE A 8 12.27 11.26 45.55
N LEU A 9 11.81 10.39 46.47
CA LEU A 9 11.26 9.08 46.12
C LEU A 9 9.93 9.15 45.37
N LEU A 10 9.03 10.07 45.73
CA LEU A 10 7.80 10.32 44.97
C LEU A 10 8.09 10.87 43.57
N SER A 11 9.13 11.70 43.42
CA SER A 11 9.58 12.21 42.12
C SER A 11 10.16 11.12 41.23
N LEU A 12 10.91 10.17 41.83
CA LEU A 12 11.48 9.02 41.11
C LEU A 12 10.40 8.02 40.68
N ILE A 13 9.37 7.82 41.51
CA ILE A 13 8.22 6.95 41.20
C ILE A 13 7.33 7.61 40.13
N LEU A 14 7.18 8.94 40.14
CA LEU A 14 6.50 9.66 39.06
C LEU A 14 7.30 9.60 37.75
N LEU A 15 8.63 9.73 37.79
CA LEU A 15 9.48 9.56 36.59
C LEU A 15 9.48 8.11 36.05
N ALA A 16 9.39 7.10 36.93
CA ALA A 16 9.29 5.69 36.54
C ALA A 16 7.88 5.27 36.11
N ALA A 17 6.84 6.08 36.37
CA ALA A 17 5.49 5.86 35.83
C ALA A 17 5.31 6.50 34.44
N PHE A 18 6.25 7.36 34.00
CA PHE A 18 6.35 7.94 32.66
C PHE A 18 7.52 7.37 31.85
N SER A 19 8.12 6.25 32.27
CA SER A 19 8.88 5.44 31.33
C SER A 19 7.86 4.80 30.39
N ASP A 20 7.68 5.46 29.25
CA ASP A 20 7.03 4.98 28.05
C ASP A 20 6.86 3.45 28.06
N LEU A 21 5.68 2.96 28.43
CA LEU A 21 5.13 1.86 27.66
C LEU A 21 4.94 2.44 26.25
N ARG A 22 6.01 2.47 25.46
CA ARG A 22 5.85 2.43 24.01
C ARG A 22 5.11 1.12 23.78
N ALA A 23 3.81 1.20 23.62
CA ALA A 23 3.08 0.15 22.96
C ALA A 23 3.87 -0.14 21.69
N GLU A 24 4.30 -1.38 21.51
CA GLU A 24 4.85 -1.82 20.23
C GLU A 24 3.88 -1.29 19.15
N PRO A 25 4.38 -0.61 18.11
CA PRO A 25 3.52 -0.19 17.02
C PRO A 25 2.75 -1.42 16.53
N PRO A 26 1.44 -1.28 16.23
CA PRO A 26 0.62 -2.41 15.84
C PRO A 26 1.31 -3.17 14.69
N PRO A 27 1.26 -4.51 14.70
CA PRO A 27 1.90 -5.29 13.65
C PRO A 27 1.30 -4.91 12.29
N PHE A 28 2.14 -4.92 11.26
CA PHE A 28 1.66 -4.84 9.89
C PHE A 28 0.77 -6.04 9.58
N ILE A 29 -0.44 -5.77 9.11
CA ILE A 29 -1.42 -6.76 8.68
C ILE A 29 -2.01 -6.30 7.35
N CYS A 30 -1.76 -7.07 6.29
CA CYS A 30 -2.43 -6.93 5.01
C CYS A 30 -3.67 -7.84 4.98
N ALA A 31 -4.75 -7.38 4.37
CA ALA A 31 -5.92 -8.22 4.09
C ALA A 31 -5.65 -9.31 3.03
N GLY A 32 -4.47 -9.27 2.40
CA GLY A 32 -3.92 -10.23 1.45
C GLY A 32 -4.69 -10.32 0.13
N HIS A 33 -4.27 -11.26 -0.72
CA HIS A 33 -5.10 -11.73 -1.83
C HIS A 33 -6.00 -12.84 -1.31
N VAL A 34 -7.31 -12.59 -1.15
CA VAL A 34 -8.25 -13.68 -0.85
C VAL A 34 -8.18 -14.67 -2.02
N PRO A 35 -7.80 -15.95 -1.78
CA PRO A 35 -7.66 -16.91 -2.86
C PRO A 35 -8.96 -17.04 -3.66
N GLN A 36 -8.81 -17.08 -4.97
CA GLN A 36 -9.84 -17.10 -6.02
C GLN A 36 -10.96 -18.15 -5.86
N GLU A 37 -10.89 -19.06 -4.89
CA GLU A 37 -11.87 -20.14 -4.70
C GLU A 37 -13.15 -19.73 -3.95
N ARG A 38 -13.20 -18.53 -3.35
CA ARG A 38 -14.37 -18.06 -2.58
C ARG A 38 -14.81 -16.63 -2.88
N GLU A 39 -14.59 -16.15 -4.11
CA GLU A 39 -15.43 -15.07 -4.61
C GLU A 39 -16.87 -15.59 -4.70
N ASP A 40 -17.74 -14.96 -3.93
CA ASP A 40 -19.16 -15.24 -3.87
C ASP A 40 -19.76 -15.32 -5.28
N ARG A 41 -20.59 -16.33 -5.55
CA ARG A 41 -21.23 -16.61 -6.86
C ARG A 41 -22.20 -15.52 -7.35
N SER A 42 -22.10 -14.32 -6.80
CA SER A 42 -22.93 -13.16 -7.11
C SER A 42 -22.14 -11.92 -7.56
N ALA A 43 -20.81 -11.89 -7.44
CA ALA A 43 -20.00 -10.84 -8.06
C ALA A 43 -19.79 -11.19 -9.53
N LYS A 44 -20.32 -10.36 -10.44
CA LYS A 44 -19.94 -10.42 -11.85
C LYS A 44 -18.45 -10.15 -11.94
N THR A 45 -17.67 -11.20 -12.09
CA THR A 45 -16.24 -11.16 -12.39
C THR A 45 -15.99 -10.16 -13.50
N ILE A 46 -15.04 -9.23 -13.29
CA ILE A 46 -14.52 -8.38 -14.36
C ILE A 46 -14.09 -9.31 -15.49
N ALA A 47 -14.66 -9.12 -16.68
CA ALA A 47 -14.32 -9.90 -17.86
C ALA A 47 -12.90 -9.54 -18.31
N GLY A 48 -11.91 -10.18 -17.70
CA GLY A 48 -10.48 -9.90 -17.86
C GLY A 48 -9.81 -10.26 -16.55
N GLY A 49 -9.12 -11.39 -16.50
CA GLY A 49 -8.43 -11.83 -15.27
C GLY A 49 -7.47 -10.76 -14.75
N TRP A 50 -7.13 -10.81 -13.46
CA TRP A 50 -6.16 -9.92 -12.84
C TRP A 50 -4.86 -9.83 -13.65
N VAL A 51 -4.67 -8.73 -14.38
CA VAL A 51 -3.45 -8.46 -15.14
C VAL A 51 -2.39 -7.96 -14.17
N ARG A 52 -1.36 -8.77 -13.96
CA ARG A 52 -0.22 -8.45 -13.08
C ARG A 52 0.52 -7.24 -13.62
N VAL A 53 1.10 -6.47 -12.71
CA VAL A 53 2.07 -5.42 -13.06
C VAL A 53 3.31 -6.10 -13.68
N PRO A 54 3.91 -5.52 -14.73
CA PRO A 54 5.16 -6.02 -15.29
C PRO A 54 6.27 -6.15 -14.24
N THR A 55 7.09 -7.20 -14.35
CA THR A 55 8.23 -7.44 -13.44
C THR A 55 9.56 -6.91 -13.99
N GLU A 56 9.55 -6.27 -15.15
CA GLU A 56 10.69 -5.61 -15.79
C GLU A 56 10.22 -4.37 -16.57
N GLY A 57 11.17 -3.51 -16.95
CA GLY A 57 10.87 -2.26 -17.64
C GLY A 57 10.61 -1.11 -16.67
N THR A 58 9.85 -0.10 -17.12
CA THR A 58 9.45 1.04 -16.29
C THR A 58 7.95 1.01 -16.10
N VAL A 59 7.48 1.20 -14.85
CA VAL A 59 6.06 1.32 -14.53
C VAL A 59 5.84 2.65 -13.83
N ASN A 60 4.91 3.45 -14.34
CA ASN A 60 4.53 4.72 -13.75
C ASN A 60 3.33 4.52 -12.83
N VAL A 61 3.44 5.02 -11.61
CA VAL A 61 2.43 4.85 -10.57
C VAL A 61 1.96 6.20 -10.04
N LEU A 62 0.70 6.25 -9.64
CA LEU A 62 0.10 7.42 -9.02
C LEU A 62 -0.14 7.14 -7.53
N THR A 63 0.24 8.09 -6.67
CA THR A 63 -0.13 8.08 -5.25
C THR A 63 -1.09 9.21 -4.94
N VAL A 64 -2.25 8.85 -4.41
CA VAL A 64 -3.27 9.77 -3.90
C VAL A 64 -3.32 9.66 -2.39
N PHE A 65 -3.10 10.77 -1.69
CA PHE A 65 -3.37 10.82 -0.25
C PHE A 65 -4.86 11.02 -0.01
N ALA A 66 -5.42 10.24 0.91
CA ALA A 66 -6.84 10.27 1.21
C ALA A 66 -7.11 10.33 2.72
N GLY A 67 -8.31 10.74 3.09
CA GLY A 67 -8.82 10.71 4.47
C GLY A 67 -10.35 10.71 4.49
N PHE A 68 -10.91 10.49 5.67
CA PHE A 68 -12.35 10.52 5.86
C PHE A 68 -12.88 11.94 6.07
N SER A 69 -14.18 12.18 5.84
CA SER A 69 -14.73 13.54 5.96
C SER A 69 -14.60 14.14 7.37
N ASP A 70 -14.54 13.30 8.40
CA ASP A 70 -14.29 13.62 9.80
C ASP A 70 -12.80 13.85 10.14
N GLU A 71 -11.88 13.72 9.18
CA GLU A 71 -10.44 13.97 9.34
C GLU A 71 -9.97 15.28 8.68
N ARG A 72 -10.89 16.05 8.09
CA ARG A 72 -10.58 17.29 7.35
C ARG A 72 -9.91 18.39 8.19
N TRP A 73 -9.99 18.29 9.51
CA TRP A 73 -9.46 19.27 10.45
C TRP A 73 -7.93 19.43 10.37
N GLU A 74 -7.20 18.45 9.82
CA GLU A 74 -5.75 18.52 9.58
C GLU A 74 -5.36 19.18 8.26
N GLY A 75 -6.33 19.65 7.48
CA GLY A 75 -6.07 20.25 6.17
C GLY A 75 -5.84 19.24 5.06
N ASP A 76 -5.76 19.74 3.83
CA ASP A 76 -5.73 18.96 2.59
C ASP A 76 -4.35 18.91 1.93
N THR A 77 -3.28 19.26 2.65
CA THR A 77 -1.92 19.09 2.14
C THR A 77 -1.47 17.64 2.29
N ALA A 78 -0.78 17.12 1.27
CA ALA A 78 -0.09 15.84 1.39
C ALA A 78 1.00 15.88 2.47
N PRO A 79 1.41 14.73 3.04
CA PRO A 79 2.52 14.68 3.96
C PRO A 79 3.81 15.25 3.36
N SER A 80 4.67 15.85 4.18
CA SER A 80 5.90 16.50 3.70
C SER A 80 6.88 15.55 2.99
N TYR A 81 6.80 14.25 3.27
CA TYR A 81 7.64 13.22 2.63
C TYR A 81 7.09 12.75 1.27
N ALA A 82 5.95 13.27 0.81
CA ALA A 82 5.28 12.79 -0.39
C ALA A 82 6.15 12.87 -1.65
N GLU A 83 6.87 13.98 -1.83
CA GLU A 83 7.76 14.21 -2.98
C GLU A 83 8.96 13.25 -3.00
N ASP A 84 9.39 12.79 -1.83
CA ASP A 84 10.54 11.90 -1.64
C ASP A 84 10.22 10.43 -2.00
N LEU A 85 8.93 10.05 -2.07
CA LEU A 85 8.52 8.65 -2.24
C LEU A 85 9.11 8.01 -3.50
N PHE A 86 9.20 8.78 -4.59
CA PHE A 86 9.60 8.27 -5.91
C PHE A 86 10.96 8.81 -6.40
N ASP A 87 11.77 9.39 -5.52
CA ASP A 87 13.14 9.80 -5.84
C ASP A 87 14.06 8.55 -5.89
N PRO A 88 14.54 8.09 -7.06
CA PRO A 88 15.38 6.91 -7.16
C PRO A 88 16.77 7.10 -6.53
N ASP A 89 17.23 8.33 -6.37
CA ASP A 89 18.54 8.66 -5.81
C ASP A 89 18.51 8.80 -4.28
N LEU A 90 17.31 8.88 -3.69
CA LEU A 90 17.12 8.92 -2.24
C LEU A 90 17.10 7.50 -1.63
N PRO A 91 18.10 7.11 -0.83
CA PRO A 91 18.11 5.79 -0.21
C PRO A 91 16.91 5.57 0.69
N GLY A 92 16.19 4.48 0.45
CA GLY A 92 15.01 4.10 1.21
C GLY A 92 13.68 4.64 0.66
N SER A 93 13.70 5.43 -0.42
CA SER A 93 12.47 5.73 -1.18
C SER A 93 11.88 4.46 -1.80
N PHE A 94 10.62 4.55 -2.22
CA PHE A 94 9.94 3.44 -2.89
C PHE A 94 10.62 3.10 -4.23
N SER A 95 10.97 4.11 -5.03
CA SER A 95 11.68 3.90 -6.30
C SER A 95 13.07 3.29 -6.08
N HIS A 96 13.84 3.81 -5.11
CA HIS A 96 15.14 3.24 -4.75
C HIS A 96 15.01 1.78 -4.29
N PHE A 97 13.99 1.46 -3.48
CA PHE A 97 13.78 0.10 -3.00
C PHE A 97 13.60 -0.91 -4.16
N TYR A 98 12.74 -0.61 -5.14
CA TYR A 98 12.52 -1.50 -6.28
C TYR A 98 13.71 -1.56 -7.23
N ASP A 99 14.42 -0.45 -7.44
CA ASP A 99 15.66 -0.44 -8.22
C ASP A 99 16.70 -1.37 -7.58
N ALA A 100 16.87 -1.30 -6.26
CA ALA A 100 17.80 -2.14 -5.51
C ALA A 100 17.39 -3.62 -5.51
N MET A 101 16.11 -3.92 -5.26
CA MET A 101 15.61 -5.30 -5.16
C MET A 101 15.60 -6.03 -6.50
N SER A 102 15.35 -5.30 -7.59
CA SER A 102 15.32 -5.86 -8.95
C SER A 102 16.66 -5.75 -9.70
N PHE A 103 17.69 -5.15 -9.08
CA PHE A 103 18.95 -4.78 -9.75
C PHE A 103 18.73 -3.92 -11.02
N GLY A 104 17.75 -3.02 -10.97
CA GLY A 104 17.36 -2.12 -12.06
C GLY A 104 16.60 -2.79 -13.20
N VAL A 105 16.23 -4.07 -13.07
CA VAL A 105 15.38 -4.78 -14.05
C VAL A 105 13.98 -4.17 -14.10
N LEU A 106 13.42 -3.83 -12.94
CA LEU A 106 12.18 -3.07 -12.81
C LEU A 106 12.50 -1.69 -12.24
N LYS A 107 11.96 -0.67 -12.89
CA LYS A 107 11.99 0.72 -12.44
C LYS A 107 10.58 1.17 -12.15
N VAL A 108 10.23 1.34 -10.88
CA VAL A 108 8.94 1.94 -10.54
C VAL A 108 9.17 3.43 -10.35
N ARG A 109 8.46 4.25 -11.13
CA ARG A 109 8.52 5.71 -11.10
C ARG A 109 7.13 6.24 -10.85
N GLY A 110 6.99 7.41 -10.26
CA GLY A 110 5.67 7.85 -9.91
C GLY A 110 5.58 9.28 -9.43
N VAL A 111 4.33 9.69 -9.20
CA VAL A 111 3.99 11.00 -8.66
C VAL A 111 3.09 10.78 -7.46
N ALA A 112 3.44 11.44 -6.35
CA ALA A 112 2.52 11.61 -5.24
C ALA A 112 1.84 12.98 -5.37
N LEU A 113 0.51 12.99 -5.44
CA LEU A 113 -0.21 14.26 -5.54
C LEU A 113 0.06 15.11 -4.30
N PRO A 114 0.27 16.43 -4.44
CA PRO A 114 0.58 17.32 -3.32
C PRO A 114 -0.63 17.58 -2.41
N LYS A 115 -1.80 17.06 -2.78
CA LYS A 115 -3.08 17.25 -2.10
C LYS A 115 -3.58 15.93 -1.50
N ARG A 116 -4.22 16.04 -0.34
CA ARG A 116 -5.05 15.02 0.29
C ARG A 116 -6.52 15.25 -0.06
N TYR A 117 -7.16 14.22 -0.58
CA TYR A 117 -8.58 14.22 -0.89
C TYR A 117 -9.37 13.57 0.24
N PHE A 118 -10.63 13.94 0.41
CA PHE A 118 -11.45 13.45 1.51
C PHE A 118 -12.74 12.83 0.98
N SER A 119 -13.17 11.74 1.60
CA SER A 119 -14.44 11.10 1.29
C SER A 119 -15.64 12.00 1.57
N ASP A 120 -16.82 11.57 1.12
CA ASP A 120 -18.07 12.32 1.34
C ASP A 120 -18.67 12.04 2.73
N HIS A 121 -18.43 10.83 3.26
CA HIS A 121 -18.93 10.39 4.56
C HIS A 121 -17.81 10.22 5.59
N PRO A 122 -18.15 10.21 6.90
CA PRO A 122 -17.17 9.92 7.94
C PRO A 122 -16.76 8.44 7.92
N SER A 123 -15.67 8.11 8.60
CA SER A 123 -15.11 6.75 8.62
C SER A 123 -16.13 5.65 9.01
N SER A 124 -17.01 5.92 9.96
CA SER A 124 -18.04 4.98 10.43
C SER A 124 -19.01 4.53 9.33
N TYR A 125 -19.19 5.30 8.25
CA TYR A 125 -20.08 4.94 7.14
C TYR A 125 -19.53 3.76 6.32
N TYR A 126 -18.19 3.69 6.21
CA TYR A 126 -17.48 2.71 5.41
C TYR A 126 -17.05 1.48 6.22
N GLN A 127 -17.16 1.49 7.54
CA GLN A 127 -16.84 0.33 8.36
C GLN A 127 -17.91 -0.76 8.25
N ALA A 128 -17.49 -2.01 8.38
CA ALA A 128 -18.40 -3.13 8.59
C ALA A 128 -18.76 -3.30 10.07
N ASP A 129 -19.91 -3.92 10.32
CA ASP A 129 -20.41 -4.19 11.69
C ASP A 129 -19.61 -5.30 12.41
N SER A 130 -18.91 -6.17 11.67
CA SER A 130 -18.06 -7.24 12.22
C SER A 130 -16.67 -7.23 11.63
N ASP A 131 -15.70 -7.83 12.33
CA ASP A 131 -14.31 -7.95 11.87
C ASP A 131 -14.08 -9.04 10.83
N THR A 132 -14.98 -10.00 10.75
CA THR A 132 -15.01 -11.02 9.69
C THR A 132 -15.74 -10.56 8.42
N SER A 133 -16.17 -9.31 8.36
CA SER A 133 -16.81 -8.71 7.18
C SER A 133 -15.93 -7.61 6.60
N ARG A 134 -15.94 -7.49 5.27
CA ARG A 134 -15.25 -6.38 4.59
C ARG A 134 -16.03 -5.08 4.76
N GLY A 135 -15.32 -4.00 5.05
CA GLY A 135 -15.91 -2.67 4.98
C GLY A 135 -16.15 -2.22 3.54
N LYS A 136 -16.76 -1.04 3.37
CA LYS A 136 -17.12 -0.44 2.09
C LYS A 136 -15.98 0.41 1.52
N PHE A 137 -14.73 -0.07 1.62
CA PHE A 137 -13.57 0.69 1.17
C PHE A 137 -13.59 0.97 -0.34
N GLY A 138 -14.23 0.11 -1.16
CA GLY A 138 -14.48 0.40 -2.58
C GLY A 138 -15.35 1.64 -2.83
N ALA A 139 -16.38 1.85 -2.01
CA ALA A 139 -17.20 3.05 -2.06
C ALA A 139 -16.41 4.29 -1.60
N PHE A 140 -15.54 4.14 -0.60
CA PHE A 140 -14.59 5.19 -0.20
C PHE A 140 -13.66 5.56 -1.36
N VAL A 141 -13.04 4.58 -2.02
CA VAL A 141 -12.14 4.82 -3.16
C VAL A 141 -12.88 5.54 -4.29
N LEU A 142 -14.13 5.16 -4.58
CA LEU A 142 -14.95 5.85 -5.58
C LEU A 142 -15.18 7.34 -5.25
N ASP A 143 -15.44 7.68 -3.99
CA ASP A 143 -15.58 9.08 -3.56
C ASP A 143 -14.29 9.88 -3.73
N ILE A 144 -13.14 9.24 -3.52
CA ILE A 144 -11.82 9.85 -3.72
C ILE A 144 -11.54 10.03 -5.21
N LEU A 145 -11.70 8.98 -6.01
CA LEU A 145 -11.45 9.01 -7.46
C LEU A 145 -12.26 10.10 -8.16
N ARG A 146 -13.54 10.27 -7.82
CA ARG A 146 -14.39 11.35 -8.36
C ARG A 146 -13.82 12.75 -8.11
N LYS A 147 -13.13 12.96 -6.98
CA LYS A 147 -12.54 14.26 -6.62
C LYS A 147 -11.18 14.47 -7.25
N VAL A 148 -10.39 13.41 -7.39
CA VAL A 148 -9.10 13.42 -8.09
C VAL A 148 -9.34 13.67 -9.58
N ASP A 149 -10.31 12.99 -10.18
CA ASP A 149 -10.68 13.12 -11.60
C ASP A 149 -11.35 14.45 -11.94
N ALA A 150 -11.91 15.14 -10.94
CA ALA A 150 -12.38 16.51 -11.09
C ALA A 150 -11.24 17.56 -10.95
N ASP A 151 -10.03 17.15 -10.57
CA ASP A 151 -8.89 18.04 -10.44
C ASP A 151 -8.20 18.25 -11.80
N PRO A 152 -8.23 19.46 -12.37
CA PRO A 152 -7.70 19.70 -13.72
C PRO A 152 -6.17 19.57 -13.81
N SER A 153 -5.47 19.43 -12.67
CA SER A 153 -4.02 19.19 -12.65
C SER A 153 -3.65 17.72 -12.79
N VAL A 154 -4.62 16.81 -12.71
CA VAL A 154 -4.39 15.37 -12.78
C VAL A 154 -4.69 14.88 -14.19
N ASP A 155 -3.69 14.30 -14.84
CA ASP A 155 -3.86 13.55 -16.07
C ASP A 155 -3.50 12.07 -15.83
N PHE A 156 -4.51 11.22 -15.79
CA PHE A 156 -4.31 9.79 -15.56
C PHE A 156 -3.56 9.08 -16.68
N GLY A 157 -3.53 9.64 -17.90
CA GLY A 157 -2.75 9.06 -19.00
C GLY A 157 -1.26 9.00 -18.71
N GLN A 158 -0.74 9.85 -17.82
CA GLN A 158 0.69 9.82 -17.44
C GLN A 158 1.11 8.53 -16.71
N PHE A 159 0.14 7.71 -16.29
CA PHE A 159 0.33 6.49 -15.52
C PHE A 159 -0.19 5.25 -16.27
N ASP A 160 -0.33 5.32 -17.58
CA ASP A 160 -0.64 4.19 -18.47
C ASP A 160 0.57 4.10 -19.41
N ASN A 161 1.53 3.22 -19.14
CA ASN A 161 2.79 3.15 -19.90
C ASN A 161 3.29 1.70 -20.11
N ASP A 162 2.38 0.73 -20.07
CA ASP A 162 2.68 -0.69 -20.19
C ASP A 162 2.86 -1.19 -21.63
N GLY A 163 2.74 -0.29 -22.60
CA GLY A 163 3.14 -0.50 -23.98
C GLY A 163 4.64 -0.81 -24.14
N PRO A 164 5.03 -1.62 -25.14
CA PRO A 164 6.43 -1.86 -25.51
C PRO A 164 7.34 -0.62 -25.62
N ASP A 165 6.82 0.56 -25.97
CA ASP A 165 7.62 1.79 -26.06
C ASP A 165 7.92 2.45 -24.71
N GLY A 166 7.17 2.09 -23.66
CA GLY A 166 7.29 2.61 -22.30
C GLY A 166 7.00 4.10 -22.16
N LEU A 167 6.40 4.72 -23.17
CA LEU A 167 5.99 6.12 -23.15
C LEU A 167 4.56 6.21 -22.61
N PRO A 168 4.27 7.12 -21.66
CA PRO A 168 2.91 7.20 -21.12
C PRO A 168 1.88 7.68 -22.13
N ASN A 169 0.69 7.07 -22.10
CA ASN A 169 -0.45 7.34 -22.95
C ASN A 169 -0.07 7.34 -24.43
N SER A 170 0.77 6.40 -24.83
CA SER A 170 1.22 6.17 -26.19
C SER A 170 0.22 5.28 -26.94
N GLY A 171 0.70 4.70 -28.04
CA GLY A 171 -0.16 4.02 -28.97
C GLY A 171 -0.40 2.55 -28.69
N ASP A 172 0.45 1.99 -27.85
CA ASP A 172 0.58 0.57 -27.57
C ASP A 172 0.20 0.23 -26.12
N ASP A 173 -0.16 1.26 -25.34
CA ASP A 173 -0.74 1.16 -24.01
C ASP A 173 -2.19 0.62 -24.03
N ASP A 174 -2.62 0.05 -22.91
CA ASP A 174 -3.92 -0.61 -22.79
C ASP A 174 -5.10 0.34 -22.47
N GLY A 175 -4.80 1.62 -22.17
CA GLY A 175 -5.79 2.63 -21.83
C GLY A 175 -6.19 2.61 -20.35
N SER A 176 -5.33 2.10 -19.46
CA SER A 176 -5.63 1.92 -18.03
C SER A 176 -4.45 2.36 -17.16
N VAL A 177 -4.74 2.98 -16.02
CA VAL A 177 -3.69 3.31 -15.05
C VAL A 177 -3.01 2.05 -14.54
N ASP A 178 -1.69 2.04 -14.67
CA ASP A 178 -0.80 0.96 -14.32
C ASP A 178 -0.87 0.64 -12.83
N PHE A 179 -0.73 1.61 -11.94
CA PHE A 179 -0.98 1.32 -10.53
C PHE A 179 -1.34 2.57 -9.75
N LEU A 180 -2.42 2.48 -8.99
CA LEU A 180 -2.87 3.54 -8.11
C LEU A 180 -2.70 3.15 -6.64
N PHE A 181 -1.98 3.96 -5.87
CA PHE A 181 -1.95 3.89 -4.42
C PHE A 181 -2.95 4.88 -3.81
N ILE A 182 -3.87 4.38 -2.99
CA ILE A 182 -4.71 5.20 -2.11
C ILE A 182 -4.11 5.15 -0.69
N ASN A 183 -3.36 6.20 -0.35
CA ASN A 183 -2.65 6.36 0.90
C ASN A 183 -3.51 7.09 1.94
N LEU A 184 -4.13 6.33 2.83
CA LEU A 184 -5.02 6.81 3.88
C LEU A 184 -4.24 7.46 5.03
N ARG A 185 -4.88 8.44 5.68
CA ARG A 185 -4.45 8.97 6.97
C ARG A 185 -4.61 7.95 8.10
N SER A 186 -5.72 7.22 8.10
CA SER A 186 -6.00 6.15 9.05
C SER A 186 -6.77 5.02 8.36
N ALA A 187 -6.60 3.79 8.85
CA ALA A 187 -7.46 2.64 8.53
C ALA A 187 -8.13 2.13 9.81
N PRO A 188 -9.29 2.69 10.20
CA PRO A 188 -10.02 2.22 11.37
C PRO A 188 -10.38 0.74 11.27
N LYS A 189 -10.49 0.06 12.41
CA LYS A 189 -10.93 -1.34 12.46
C LYS A 189 -12.22 -1.53 11.65
N ASN A 190 -12.28 -2.62 10.88
CA ASN A 190 -13.37 -3.01 9.99
C ASN A 190 -13.61 -2.10 8.78
N PHE A 191 -12.70 -1.15 8.49
CA PHE A 191 -12.78 -0.35 7.26
C PHE A 191 -12.34 -1.17 6.03
N LEU A 192 -11.18 -1.83 6.09
CA LEU A 192 -10.70 -2.75 5.05
C LEU A 192 -11.27 -4.15 5.30
N PHE A 193 -10.65 -4.85 6.27
CA PHE A 193 -11.06 -6.17 6.73
C PHE A 193 -10.48 -6.42 8.12
N GLY A 194 -11.31 -6.55 9.15
CA GLY A 194 -10.85 -6.67 10.53
C GLY A 194 -9.82 -5.59 10.92
N PRO A 195 -8.63 -5.97 11.44
CA PRO A 195 -7.55 -5.03 11.79
C PRO A 195 -6.60 -4.67 10.63
N ALA A 196 -6.87 -5.12 9.40
CA ALA A 196 -5.97 -4.89 8.28
C ALA A 196 -5.79 -3.39 7.97
N ILE A 197 -4.55 -3.02 7.68
CA ILE A 197 -4.15 -1.64 7.36
C ILE A 197 -3.71 -1.48 5.89
N GLY A 198 -3.68 -2.58 5.13
CA GLY A 198 -3.35 -2.60 3.71
C GLY A 198 -4.17 -3.64 2.97
N PHE A 199 -4.49 -3.36 1.70
CA PHE A 199 -5.18 -4.28 0.81
C PHE A 199 -4.79 -3.99 -0.64
N ALA A 200 -4.21 -4.98 -1.32
CA ALA A 200 -3.80 -4.91 -2.74
C ALA A 200 -4.97 -4.99 -3.73
N THR A 201 -6.00 -4.18 -3.49
CA THR A 201 -7.12 -3.94 -4.40
C THR A 201 -7.73 -2.58 -4.11
N LEU A 202 -8.33 -1.96 -5.13
CA LEU A 202 -9.14 -0.74 -4.97
C LEU A 202 -10.56 -1.03 -4.47
N GLY A 203 -11.00 -2.30 -4.47
CA GLY A 203 -12.33 -2.70 -4.01
C GLY A 203 -13.49 -2.22 -4.89
N LEU A 204 -13.20 -1.74 -6.10
CA LEU A 204 -14.22 -1.26 -7.03
C LEU A 204 -15.04 -2.42 -7.61
N GLU A 205 -16.35 -2.24 -7.75
CA GLU A 205 -17.23 -3.24 -8.38
C GLU A 205 -17.02 -3.33 -9.91
N SER A 206 -16.54 -2.26 -10.51
CA SER A 206 -16.17 -2.16 -11.92
C SER A 206 -15.05 -1.15 -12.09
N GLU A 207 -14.36 -1.18 -13.23
CA GLU A 207 -13.35 -0.16 -13.56
C GLU A 207 -13.93 1.26 -13.47
N TYR A 208 -13.16 2.19 -12.93
CA TYR A 208 -13.51 3.61 -12.92
C TYR A 208 -13.15 4.23 -14.27
N ILE A 209 -14.09 4.95 -14.88
CA ILE A 209 -13.93 5.61 -16.17
C ILE A 209 -13.62 7.09 -15.92
N THR A 210 -12.41 7.53 -16.28
CA THR A 210 -11.91 8.89 -15.99
C THR A 210 -12.37 9.93 -17.03
N GLN A 211 -12.04 11.19 -16.81
CA GLN A 211 -12.16 12.26 -17.81
C GLN A 211 -10.91 12.40 -18.70
N SER A 212 -9.76 11.88 -18.24
CA SER A 212 -8.53 11.78 -19.05
C SER A 212 -8.76 10.92 -20.28
N LYS A 213 -8.18 11.31 -21.41
CA LYS A 213 -8.35 10.62 -22.69
C LYS A 213 -7.11 9.81 -23.06
N ALA A 214 -7.34 8.58 -23.49
CA ALA A 214 -6.35 7.76 -24.17
C ALA A 214 -5.98 8.40 -25.52
N ALA A 215 -4.70 8.41 -25.88
CA ALA A 215 -4.18 9.12 -27.04
C ALA A 215 -4.75 8.61 -28.38
N GLN A 216 -4.93 7.30 -28.54
CA GLN A 216 -5.37 6.74 -29.83
C GLN A 216 -6.88 6.71 -30.04
N ALA A 217 -7.66 6.41 -29.01
CA ALA A 217 -9.08 6.12 -29.17
C ALA A 217 -9.99 7.29 -28.80
N SER A 218 -9.46 8.36 -28.18
CA SER A 218 -10.27 9.35 -27.44
C SER A 218 -11.20 8.71 -26.39
N SER A 219 -11.01 7.41 -26.10
CA SER A 219 -11.70 6.71 -25.03
C SER A 219 -11.13 7.20 -23.69
N PRO A 220 -11.94 7.21 -22.64
CA PRO A 220 -11.44 7.46 -21.30
C PRO A 220 -10.32 6.49 -20.90
N ILE A 221 -9.32 7.00 -20.16
CA ILE A 221 -8.43 6.18 -19.35
C ILE A 221 -9.25 5.49 -18.25
N ARG A 222 -8.93 4.24 -17.95
CA ARG A 222 -9.62 3.43 -16.93
C ARG A 222 -8.76 3.23 -15.70
N ILE A 223 -9.38 2.98 -14.55
CA ILE A 223 -8.67 2.63 -13.31
C ILE A 223 -9.32 1.39 -12.72
N SER A 224 -8.54 0.32 -12.60
CA SER A 224 -8.98 -0.95 -12.02
C SER A 224 -7.94 -1.59 -11.09
N ARG A 225 -6.66 -1.22 -11.26
CA ARG A 225 -5.53 -1.79 -10.52
C ARG A 225 -4.95 -0.79 -9.52
N GLY A 226 -4.68 -1.28 -8.31
CA GLY A 226 -4.12 -0.47 -7.25
C GLY A 226 -4.27 -1.09 -5.87
N SER A 227 -3.94 -0.32 -4.84
CA SER A 227 -4.02 -0.72 -3.45
C SER A 227 -4.52 0.40 -2.55
N VAL A 228 -5.07 0.02 -1.41
CA VAL A 228 -5.53 0.93 -0.37
C VAL A 228 -4.80 0.60 0.92
N GLN A 229 -4.16 1.59 1.53
CA GLN A 229 -3.36 1.38 2.74
C GLN A 229 -3.32 2.60 3.65
N GLU A 230 -3.27 2.37 4.96
CA GLU A 230 -2.82 3.37 5.91
C GLU A 230 -1.33 3.65 5.71
N VAL A 231 -0.97 4.93 5.70
CA VAL A 231 0.43 5.35 5.72
C VAL A 231 0.68 6.40 6.79
N GLN A 232 1.89 6.37 7.34
CA GLN A 232 2.36 7.34 8.33
C GLN A 232 3.68 7.94 7.81
N GLY A 233 4.69 8.15 8.67
CA GLY A 233 5.98 8.70 8.24
C GLY A 233 6.63 7.94 7.07
N PHE A 234 7.66 8.55 6.48
CA PHE A 234 8.29 8.11 5.22
C PHE A 234 8.58 6.61 5.13
N SER A 235 9.34 6.03 6.06
CA SER A 235 9.71 4.60 6.06
C SER A 235 8.51 3.66 6.18
N TYR A 236 7.52 4.05 7.00
CA TYR A 236 6.26 3.33 7.14
C TYR A 236 5.50 3.31 5.81
N ALA A 237 5.35 4.49 5.18
CA ALA A 237 4.64 4.63 3.91
C ALA A 237 5.31 3.78 2.81
N VAL A 238 6.63 3.90 2.65
CA VAL A 238 7.40 3.10 1.68
C VAL A 238 7.22 1.61 1.96
N GLY A 239 7.30 1.21 3.23
CA GLY A 239 7.23 -0.20 3.62
C GLY A 239 5.89 -0.85 3.29
N VAL A 240 4.78 -0.20 3.66
CA VAL A 240 3.44 -0.69 3.36
C VAL A 240 3.17 -0.67 1.85
N MET A 241 3.50 0.43 1.17
CA MET A 241 3.33 0.51 -0.29
C MET A 241 4.12 -0.59 -1.01
N ALA A 242 5.35 -0.88 -0.59
CA ALA A 242 6.17 -1.93 -1.19
C ALA A 242 5.56 -3.33 -0.99
N HIS A 243 4.97 -3.60 0.17
CA HIS A 243 4.25 -4.85 0.40
C HIS A 243 3.06 -4.99 -0.56
N GLU A 244 2.19 -3.97 -0.63
CA GLU A 244 0.99 -4.01 -1.48
C GLU A 244 1.32 -4.07 -2.98
N PHE A 245 2.36 -3.35 -3.42
CA PHE A 245 2.83 -3.46 -4.79
C PHE A 245 3.45 -4.82 -5.10
N GLY A 246 4.06 -5.48 -4.11
CA GLY A 246 4.49 -6.87 -4.21
C GLY A 246 3.35 -7.82 -4.62
N HIS A 247 2.14 -7.62 -4.10
CA HIS A 247 0.95 -8.32 -4.57
C HIS A 247 0.56 -7.95 -6.01
N GLY A 248 0.70 -6.68 -6.40
CA GLY A 248 0.52 -6.22 -7.78
C GLY A 248 1.42 -6.95 -8.80
N LEU A 249 2.63 -7.30 -8.37
CA LEU A 249 3.59 -8.12 -9.14
C LEU A 249 3.27 -9.63 -9.10
N GLY A 250 2.28 -10.04 -8.31
CA GLY A 250 1.82 -11.41 -8.19
C GLY A 250 2.48 -12.24 -7.09
N LEU A 251 3.07 -11.61 -6.07
CA LEU A 251 3.55 -12.30 -4.87
C LEU A 251 2.40 -12.50 -3.86
N PRO A 252 2.34 -13.65 -3.17
CA PRO A 252 1.42 -13.86 -2.05
C PRO A 252 2.00 -13.32 -0.73
N ASP A 253 1.16 -13.22 0.29
CA ASP A 253 1.62 -13.14 1.67
C ASP A 253 2.40 -14.41 2.04
N LEU A 254 3.48 -14.24 2.79
CA LEU A 254 4.35 -15.30 3.30
C LEU A 254 4.24 -15.46 4.82
N TYR A 255 3.12 -15.01 5.40
CA TYR A 255 2.68 -15.23 6.79
C TYR A 255 1.24 -15.75 6.78
N ASN A 256 0.76 -16.26 7.92
CA ASN A 256 -0.61 -16.77 7.98
C ASN A 256 -1.63 -15.63 8.06
N THR A 257 -2.45 -15.48 7.02
CA THR A 257 -3.55 -14.50 6.95
C THR A 257 -4.89 -15.04 7.49
N SER A 258 -5.00 -16.33 7.81
CA SER A 258 -6.27 -16.94 8.26
C SER A 258 -6.84 -16.34 9.55
N HIS A 259 -5.99 -15.70 10.36
CA HIS A 259 -6.40 -15.00 11.57
C HIS A 259 -7.38 -13.84 11.30
N LEU A 260 -7.41 -13.31 10.07
CA LEU A 260 -8.36 -12.28 9.65
C LEU A 260 -9.79 -12.84 9.49
N GLU A 261 -9.90 -14.08 8.99
CA GLU A 261 -11.19 -14.75 8.81
C GLU A 261 -11.63 -15.50 10.09
N PHE A 262 -10.65 -15.99 10.86
CA PHE A 262 -10.85 -16.79 12.06
C PHE A 262 -10.09 -16.17 13.24
N PRO A 263 -10.57 -15.03 13.79
CA PRO A 263 -9.85 -14.30 14.85
C PRO A 263 -9.66 -15.10 16.15
N ASP A 264 -10.50 -16.12 16.37
CA ASP A 264 -10.43 -17.00 17.54
C ASP A 264 -9.66 -18.31 17.27
N GLN A 265 -8.90 -18.39 16.18
CA GLN A 265 -8.10 -19.58 15.87
C GLN A 265 -7.07 -19.88 16.97
N PRO A 266 -6.82 -21.16 17.30
CA PRO A 266 -5.87 -21.48 18.37
C PRO A 266 -4.43 -21.13 17.95
N PRO A 267 -3.54 -20.74 18.87
CA PRO A 267 -2.17 -20.30 18.54
C PRO A 267 -1.32 -21.32 17.75
N ARG A 268 -1.67 -22.62 17.81
CA ARG A 268 -1.00 -23.68 17.03
C ARG A 268 -1.31 -23.62 15.53
N GLU A 269 -2.40 -22.96 15.16
CA GLU A 269 -2.86 -22.73 13.78
C GLU A 269 -2.36 -21.36 13.28
N GLU A 270 -1.81 -20.53 14.17
CA GLU A 270 -1.06 -19.32 13.84
C GLU A 270 0.36 -19.67 13.33
N SER A 271 0.84 -18.95 12.33
CA SER A 271 2.24 -19.02 11.91
C SER A 271 2.71 -17.65 11.43
N ALA A 272 3.84 -17.19 11.97
CA ALA A 272 4.51 -15.98 11.48
C ALA A 272 5.06 -16.14 10.05
N GLY A 273 5.04 -17.37 9.50
CA GLY A 273 5.62 -17.69 8.21
C GLY A 273 7.10 -17.32 8.16
N ILE A 274 7.49 -16.48 7.20
CA ILE A 274 8.88 -15.98 7.11
C ILE A 274 9.21 -14.88 8.13
N GLY A 275 8.24 -14.43 8.94
CA GLY A 275 8.44 -13.40 9.95
C GLY A 275 8.89 -12.06 9.36
N ARG A 276 9.74 -11.34 10.09
CA ARG A 276 10.33 -10.06 9.66
C ARG A 276 11.53 -10.23 8.70
N TRP A 277 11.81 -11.45 8.22
CA TRP A 277 12.94 -11.73 7.32
C TRP A 277 12.65 -11.46 5.84
N GLY A 278 11.42 -11.10 5.49
CA GLY A 278 11.10 -10.68 4.13
C GLY A 278 9.91 -9.74 4.07
N LEU A 279 9.90 -8.88 3.05
CA LEU A 279 8.86 -7.88 2.84
C LEU A 279 7.44 -8.48 2.80
N MET A 280 7.25 -9.60 2.08
CA MET A 280 5.95 -10.28 1.99
C MET A 280 5.57 -11.06 3.27
N GLY A 281 6.41 -11.02 4.31
CA GLY A 281 6.10 -11.47 5.66
C GLY A 281 5.61 -10.31 6.53
N HIS A 282 6.09 -10.25 7.76
CA HIS A 282 5.89 -9.11 8.68
C HIS A 282 6.96 -8.02 8.53
N GLY A 283 7.70 -8.02 7.42
CA GLY A 283 8.88 -7.19 7.20
C GLY A 283 8.61 -5.78 6.68
N ALA A 284 7.37 -5.46 6.32
CA ALA A 284 7.00 -4.15 5.75
C ALA A 284 7.42 -2.97 6.65
N LEU A 285 7.23 -3.08 7.96
CA LEU A 285 7.57 -2.03 8.92
C LEU A 285 8.94 -2.19 9.58
N GLY A 286 9.75 -3.15 9.13
CA GLY A 286 11.08 -3.40 9.69
C GLY A 286 11.06 -4.14 11.02
N TRP A 287 12.15 -4.03 11.79
CA TRP A 287 12.33 -4.72 13.07
C TRP A 287 11.90 -3.90 14.27
N ASN A 288 11.73 -2.59 14.12
CA ASN A 288 11.35 -1.65 15.16
C ASN A 288 10.07 -0.88 14.79
N GLY A 289 9.38 -1.25 13.70
CA GLY A 289 8.06 -0.75 13.33
C GLY A 289 8.03 0.56 12.55
N ALA A 290 9.19 1.16 12.28
CA ALA A 290 9.34 2.34 11.42
C ALA A 290 10.74 2.39 10.78
N ASP A 291 11.41 1.25 10.66
CA ASP A 291 12.77 1.08 10.12
C ASP A 291 12.78 0.11 8.92
N GLY A 292 11.60 -0.16 8.36
CA GLY A 292 11.42 -0.93 7.13
C GLY A 292 11.50 -0.06 5.85
N PRO A 293 11.24 -0.67 4.68
CA PRO A 293 11.00 -2.11 4.50
C PRO A 293 12.26 -2.96 4.65
N VAL A 294 12.11 -4.18 5.17
CA VAL A 294 13.14 -5.21 4.96
C VAL A 294 13.14 -5.67 3.49
N PRO A 295 14.25 -6.24 2.99
CA PRO A 295 14.32 -6.75 1.60
C PRO A 295 13.28 -7.83 1.27
N PHE A 296 13.03 -8.03 -0.03
CA PHE A 296 12.41 -9.27 -0.51
C PHE A 296 13.31 -10.47 -0.20
N CYS A 297 12.71 -11.60 0.20
CA CYS A 297 13.44 -12.84 0.38
C CYS A 297 13.86 -13.44 -0.98
N ALA A 298 14.81 -14.39 -0.96
CA ALA A 298 15.32 -15.03 -2.18
C ALA A 298 14.19 -15.62 -3.04
N TRP A 299 13.23 -16.32 -2.42
CA TRP A 299 12.10 -16.91 -3.13
C TRP A 299 11.24 -15.87 -3.85
N SER A 300 10.95 -14.71 -3.22
CA SER A 300 10.19 -13.64 -3.85
C SER A 300 10.94 -13.07 -5.06
N ARG A 301 12.25 -12.82 -4.92
CA ARG A 301 13.07 -12.31 -6.02
C ARG A 301 13.19 -13.33 -7.16
N GLU A 302 13.27 -14.62 -6.86
CA GLU A 302 13.25 -15.70 -7.85
C GLU A 302 11.92 -15.70 -8.62
N ARG A 303 10.80 -15.62 -7.89
CA ARG A 303 9.45 -15.63 -8.48
C ARG A 303 9.20 -14.46 -9.43
N LEU A 304 9.84 -13.33 -9.18
CA LEU A 304 9.80 -12.11 -10.00
C LEU A 304 10.87 -12.09 -11.11
N GLY A 305 11.75 -13.09 -11.19
CA GLY A 305 12.81 -13.15 -12.20
C GLY A 305 14.00 -12.22 -11.94
N TRP A 306 14.17 -11.74 -10.71
CA TRP A 306 15.19 -10.75 -10.34
C TRP A 306 16.52 -11.35 -9.85
N LEU A 307 16.64 -12.68 -9.80
CA LEU A 307 17.87 -13.38 -9.41
C LEU A 307 18.82 -13.69 -10.57
N SER A 308 18.53 -13.21 -11.79
CA SER A 308 19.31 -13.56 -12.98
C SER A 308 20.78 -13.09 -12.89
N ILE A 309 21.68 -14.07 -12.97
CA ILE A 309 23.15 -13.90 -13.05
C ILE A 309 23.57 -13.35 -14.43
N GLU A 310 22.73 -13.50 -15.46
CA GLU A 310 23.08 -13.16 -16.84
C GLU A 310 23.02 -11.65 -17.16
N LYS A 311 22.46 -10.82 -16.25
CA LYS A 311 22.31 -9.37 -16.46
C LYS A 311 23.41 -8.52 -15.78
N GLY A 312 24.58 -9.09 -15.49
CA GLY A 312 25.82 -8.37 -15.18
C GLY A 312 25.88 -7.53 -13.89
N ASN A 313 24.82 -7.49 -13.08
CA ASN A 313 24.70 -6.62 -11.91
C ASN A 313 24.88 -7.33 -10.55
N LEU A 314 25.20 -8.63 -10.54
CA LEU A 314 25.70 -9.27 -9.33
C LEU A 314 27.19 -8.92 -9.22
N ILE A 315 27.52 -8.01 -8.31
CA ILE A 315 28.90 -7.76 -7.93
C ILE A 315 29.42 -9.07 -7.34
N GLU A 316 30.42 -9.69 -7.98
CA GLU A 316 31.19 -10.75 -7.33
C GLU A 316 31.74 -10.19 -6.02
N VAL A 317 31.39 -10.82 -4.90
CA VAL A 317 31.84 -10.46 -3.55
C VAL A 317 33.18 -11.12 -3.25
#